data_AF-A0A6H9SB14-F1
#
_entry.id   AF-A0A6H9SB14-F1
#
_cell.length_a   1.000
_cell.length_b   1.000
_cell.length_c   1.000
_cell.angle_alpha   90.00
_cell.angle_beta   90.00
_cell.angle_gamma   90.00
#
_symmetry.space_group_name_H-M   'P 1'
#
loop_
_entity.id
_entity.type
_entity.pdbx_description
1 polymer ?
#
loop_
_entity_poly.entity_id
_entity_poly.type
_entity_poly.pdbx_seq_one_letter_code
_entity_poly.pdbx_strand_id
1 'polypeptide(L)'
;PQVYVRVQEGDLNGSGALIAGQQLNLNIAGDLVNSGSLAGRSVMAITAQNIENLGGRIQADKVSLAARENLNNLGGLIGAVDSLSVKAGQDINVISSSRDSSSAQGTRTNLSRVAGLFVSGAQGTMGMSAGNDLNLTGAQVVNAGKGGSTLLEAGKNINL
;
A
#
# COMPACT_ATOMS: atom_id res chain seq x y z
N PRO A 1 22.07 -14.60 -14.59
CA PRO A 1 22.77 -13.84 -13.52
C PRO A 1 21.82 -13.60 -12.32
N GLN A 2 22.12 -14.19 -11.18
CA GLN A 2 21.43 -13.89 -9.91
C GLN A 2 22.29 -12.91 -9.12
N VAL A 3 21.68 -11.84 -8.59
CA VAL A 3 22.35 -10.79 -7.82
C VAL A 3 21.92 -10.91 -6.36
N TYR A 4 22.88 -11.08 -5.46
CA TYR A 4 22.68 -11.01 -4.01
C TYR A 4 23.09 -9.61 -3.53
N VAL A 5 22.26 -8.96 -2.73
CA VAL A 5 22.64 -7.71 -2.03
C VAL A 5 23.26 -8.08 -0.69
N ARG A 6 24.45 -7.55 -0.41
CA ARG A 6 25.04 -7.50 0.94
C ARG A 6 24.86 -6.09 1.47
N VAL A 7 24.26 -5.97 2.64
CA VAL A 7 24.01 -4.70 3.32
C VAL A 7 25.22 -4.36 4.19
N GLN A 8 25.70 -3.11 4.16
CA GLN A 8 26.75 -2.62 5.06
C GLN A 8 26.16 -1.76 6.19
N GLU A 9 26.86 -1.73 7.32
CA GLU A 9 26.48 -0.97 8.50
C GLU A 9 26.60 0.54 8.20
N GLY A 10 25.45 1.17 7.93
CA GLY A 10 25.36 2.54 7.43
C GLY A 10 24.30 2.75 6.33
N ASP A 11 23.87 1.67 5.64
CA ASP A 11 22.76 1.72 4.66
C ASP A 11 21.37 1.87 5.31
N LEU A 12 21.30 1.78 6.65
CA LEU A 12 20.08 1.86 7.45
C LEU A 12 20.13 3.11 8.34
N ASN A 13 19.88 4.29 7.75
CA ASN A 13 19.79 5.53 8.51
C ASN A 13 18.40 5.69 9.18
N GLY A 14 18.21 4.99 10.31
CA GLY A 14 17.46 5.53 11.46
C GLY A 14 15.95 5.87 11.33
N SER A 15 15.18 5.37 10.36
CA SER A 15 13.70 5.60 10.34
C SER A 15 12.82 4.42 9.95
N GLY A 16 13.40 3.27 9.60
CA GLY A 16 12.68 2.06 9.20
C GLY A 16 13.43 1.36 8.07
N ALA A 17 13.43 0.03 8.05
CA ALA A 17 14.17 -0.73 7.04
C ALA A 17 13.73 -0.33 5.62
N LEU A 18 14.69 -0.08 4.71
CA LEU A 18 14.44 0.18 3.29
C LEU A 18 14.84 -1.07 2.48
N ILE A 19 13.92 -1.56 1.66
CA ILE A 19 14.22 -2.53 0.61
C ILE A 19 14.03 -1.81 -0.72
N ALA A 20 15.10 -1.66 -1.50
CA ALA A 20 15.06 -0.94 -2.77
C ALA A 20 15.71 -1.72 -3.91
N GLY A 21 15.22 -1.53 -5.13
CA GLY A 21 15.79 -2.12 -6.33
C GLY A 21 15.22 -1.51 -7.61
N GLN A 22 15.90 -1.72 -8.75
CA GLN A 22 15.37 -1.30 -10.05
C GLN A 22 14.02 -1.95 -10.35
N GLN A 23 13.92 -3.24 -10.03
CA GLN A 23 12.71 -4.03 -10.06
C GLN A 23 12.68 -4.90 -8.80
N LEU A 24 11.51 -5.00 -8.16
CA LEU A 24 11.29 -5.90 -7.04
C LEU A 24 10.20 -6.90 -7.44
N ASN A 25 10.53 -8.19 -7.41
CA ASN A 25 9.58 -9.28 -7.61
C ASN A 25 9.66 -10.21 -6.40
N LEU A 26 8.61 -10.19 -5.57
CA LEU A 26 8.54 -10.94 -4.32
C LEU A 26 7.37 -11.91 -4.40
N ASN A 27 7.64 -13.22 -4.31
CA ASN A 27 6.63 -14.25 -4.16
C ASN A 27 6.81 -14.91 -2.80
N ILE A 28 5.94 -14.53 -1.86
CA ILE A 28 6.00 -14.91 -0.45
C ILE A 28 4.91 -15.94 -0.22
N ALA A 29 5.28 -17.06 0.40
CA ALA A 29 4.35 -18.15 0.71
C ALA A 29 3.40 -17.77 1.87
N GLY A 30 3.90 -17.03 2.85
CA GLY A 30 3.13 -16.47 3.96
C GLY A 30 2.87 -14.97 3.77
N ASP A 31 2.84 -14.25 4.88
CA ASP A 31 2.47 -12.84 4.91
C ASP A 31 3.66 -11.92 4.61
N LEU A 32 3.40 -10.83 3.90
CA LEU A 32 4.30 -9.67 3.85
C LEU A 32 3.87 -8.67 4.92
N VAL A 33 4.79 -8.32 5.82
CA VAL A 33 4.60 -7.22 6.76
C VAL A 33 5.60 -6.10 6.45
N ASN A 34 5.09 -4.93 6.09
CA ASN A 34 5.88 -3.74 5.84
C ASN A 34 5.53 -2.62 6.83
N SER A 35 6.50 -2.22 7.64
CA SER A 35 6.44 -1.03 8.50
C SER A 35 7.50 0.02 8.13
N GLY A 36 8.35 -0.28 7.13
CA GLY A 36 9.40 0.58 6.62
C GLY A 36 9.08 1.04 5.20
N SER A 37 10.05 0.94 4.29
CA SER A 37 9.88 1.37 2.89
C SER A 37 10.27 0.25 1.93
N LEU A 38 9.39 -0.03 0.97
CA LEU A 38 9.64 -0.86 -0.21
C LEU A 38 9.65 0.07 -1.43
N ALA A 39 10.76 0.14 -2.15
CA ALA A 39 10.95 1.05 -3.27
C ALA A 39 11.47 0.32 -4.52
N GLY A 40 10.60 0.11 -5.51
CA GLY A 40 11.00 -0.29 -6.86
C GLY A 40 11.22 0.96 -7.69
N ARG A 41 12.25 1.05 -8.52
CA ARG A 41 12.37 2.19 -9.44
C ARG A 41 11.31 2.10 -10.54
N SER A 42 11.31 1.00 -11.29
CA SER A 42 10.39 0.83 -12.42
C SER A 42 9.22 -0.09 -12.08
N VAL A 43 9.47 -1.27 -11.50
CA VAL A 43 8.43 -2.27 -11.25
C VAL A 43 8.53 -2.81 -9.84
N MET A 44 7.39 -2.90 -9.18
CA MET A 44 7.20 -3.66 -7.95
C MET A 44 6.05 -4.64 -8.15
N ALA A 45 6.35 -5.94 -8.09
CA ALA A 45 5.38 -7.01 -8.13
C ALA A 45 5.50 -7.85 -6.85
N ILE A 46 4.44 -7.90 -6.06
CA ILE A 46 4.41 -8.63 -4.80
C ILE A 46 3.22 -9.58 -4.82
N THR A 47 3.48 -10.85 -4.52
CA THR A 47 2.45 -11.85 -4.24
C THR A 47 2.70 -12.45 -2.87
N ALA A 48 1.70 -12.44 -1.98
CA ALA A 48 1.80 -12.95 -0.61
C ALA A 48 0.48 -13.58 -0.16
N GLN A 49 0.46 -14.31 0.95
CA GLN A 49 -0.77 -14.81 1.56
C GLN A 49 -1.65 -13.62 1.96
N ASN A 50 -1.12 -12.78 2.86
CA ASN A 50 -1.62 -11.45 3.17
C ASN A 50 -0.54 -10.39 2.92
N ILE A 51 -0.97 -9.15 2.65
CA ILE A 51 -0.07 -7.98 2.52
C ILE A 51 -0.47 -6.95 3.58
N GLU A 52 0.38 -6.75 4.57
CA GLU A 52 0.20 -5.84 5.70
C GLU A 52 1.14 -4.63 5.55
N ASN A 53 0.63 -3.50 5.07
CA ASN A 53 1.36 -2.24 5.05
C ASN A 53 0.98 -1.40 6.28
N LEU A 54 1.76 -1.54 7.35
CA LEU A 54 1.49 -1.01 8.69
C LEU A 54 2.23 0.30 8.92
N GLY A 55 1.68 1.40 8.42
CA GLY A 55 2.33 2.71 8.45
C GLY A 55 3.58 2.82 7.57
N GLY A 56 3.87 1.78 6.77
CA GLY A 56 4.97 1.74 5.83
C GLY A 56 4.64 2.38 4.48
N ARG A 57 5.64 2.38 3.59
CA ARG A 57 5.57 2.93 2.22
C ARG A 57 5.89 1.86 1.19
N ILE A 58 5.10 1.79 0.12
CA ILE A 58 5.28 0.87 -1.02
C ILE A 58 5.19 1.67 -2.30
N GLN A 59 6.29 1.81 -3.05
CA GLN A 59 6.33 2.69 -4.23
C GLN A 59 7.18 2.20 -5.40
N ALA A 60 6.69 2.45 -6.61
CA ALA A 60 7.44 2.30 -7.86
C ALA A 60 6.76 3.05 -9.02
N ASP A 61 7.35 3.08 -10.23
CA ASP A 61 6.60 3.56 -11.40
C ASP A 61 5.34 2.70 -11.63
N LYS A 62 5.50 1.36 -11.52
CA LYS A 62 4.41 0.39 -11.64
C LYS A 62 4.38 -0.51 -10.42
N VAL A 63 3.24 -0.55 -9.72
CA VAL A 63 3.03 -1.39 -8.53
C VAL A 63 1.92 -2.39 -8.81
N SER A 64 2.20 -3.67 -8.57
CA SER A 64 1.24 -4.78 -8.60
C SER A 64 1.32 -5.55 -7.30
N LEU A 65 0.25 -5.50 -6.51
CA LEU A 65 0.11 -6.21 -5.24
C LEU A 65 -0.99 -7.25 -5.39
N ALA A 66 -0.68 -8.51 -5.10
CA ALA A 66 -1.61 -9.61 -5.11
C ALA A 66 -1.55 -10.36 -3.77
N ALA A 67 -2.57 -10.15 -2.93
CA ALA A 67 -2.79 -10.97 -1.75
C ALA A 67 -3.71 -12.14 -2.11
N ARG A 68 -3.37 -13.35 -1.63
CA ARG A 68 -4.23 -14.52 -1.80
C ARG A 68 -5.50 -14.40 -0.97
N GLU A 69 -5.38 -13.78 0.21
CA GLU A 69 -6.50 -13.52 1.11
C GLU A 69 -6.74 -12.02 1.21
N ASN A 70 -5.98 -11.31 2.06
CA ASN A 70 -6.29 -9.93 2.40
C ASN A 70 -5.12 -8.97 2.13
N LEU A 71 -5.46 -7.74 1.77
CA LEU A 71 -4.51 -6.63 1.73
C LEU A 71 -4.95 -5.52 2.66
N ASN A 72 -4.08 -5.16 3.61
CA ASN A 72 -4.34 -4.19 4.66
C ASN A 72 -3.31 -3.06 4.57
N ASN A 73 -3.76 -1.86 4.24
CA ASN A 73 -2.98 -0.63 4.28
C ASN A 73 -3.45 0.23 5.47
N LEU A 74 -2.79 0.05 6.62
CA LEU A 74 -3.19 0.67 7.89
C LEU A 74 -2.29 1.87 8.19
N GLY A 75 -2.82 3.08 7.96
CA GLY A 75 -2.08 4.33 8.10
C GLY A 75 -0.82 4.43 7.23
N GLY A 76 -0.70 3.58 6.20
CA GLY A 76 0.45 3.50 5.30
C GLY A 76 0.17 4.10 3.91
N LEU A 77 1.21 4.17 3.08
CA LEU A 77 1.14 4.75 1.74
C LEU A 77 1.54 3.74 0.68
N ILE A 78 0.68 3.55 -0.32
CA ILE A 78 0.98 2.76 -1.52
C ILE A 78 0.85 3.71 -2.71
N GLY A 79 1.91 3.82 -3.52
CA GLY A 79 1.95 4.81 -4.60
C GLY A 79 2.57 4.26 -5.86
N ALA A 80 2.02 4.65 -7.01
CA ALA A 80 2.61 4.40 -8.31
C ALA A 80 2.71 5.68 -9.15
N VAL A 81 3.54 5.66 -10.19
CA VAL A 81 3.54 6.74 -11.20
C VAL A 81 2.57 6.38 -12.33
N ASP A 82 2.81 5.26 -13.00
CA ASP A 82 2.07 4.85 -14.21
C ASP A 82 0.88 3.97 -13.88
N SER A 83 1.05 2.98 -13.01
CA SER A 83 -0.01 2.01 -12.72
C SER A 83 0.06 1.44 -11.32
N LEU A 84 -1.06 1.48 -10.60
CA LEU A 84 -1.26 0.77 -9.34
C LEU A 84 -2.33 -0.30 -9.54
N SER A 85 -1.97 -1.57 -9.37
CA SER A 85 -2.90 -2.69 -9.34
C SER A 85 -2.84 -3.36 -7.97
N VAL A 86 -3.99 -3.45 -7.31
CA VAL A 86 -4.14 -4.07 -5.99
C VAL A 86 -5.23 -5.12 -6.07
N LYS A 87 -4.90 -6.37 -5.76
CA LYS A 87 -5.84 -7.49 -5.78
C LYS A 87 -5.77 -8.26 -4.47
N ALA A 88 -6.93 -8.63 -3.94
CA ALA A 88 -7.04 -9.53 -2.80
C ALA A 88 -8.13 -10.57 -3.07
N GLY A 89 -7.89 -11.84 -2.72
CA GLY A 89 -8.88 -12.90 -2.90
C GLY A 89 -10.11 -12.74 -2.01
N GLN A 90 -9.97 -12.04 -0.88
CA GLN A 90 -11.04 -11.71 0.05
C GLN A 90 -11.19 -10.18 0.15
N ASP A 91 -10.54 -9.53 1.10
CA ASP A 91 -10.80 -8.12 1.40
C ASP A 91 -9.60 -7.21 1.11
N ILE A 92 -9.89 -5.97 0.71
CA ILE A 92 -8.92 -4.88 0.68
C ILE A 92 -9.34 -3.84 1.71
N ASN A 93 -8.46 -3.55 2.66
CA ASN A 93 -8.69 -2.56 3.71
C ASN A 93 -7.65 -1.44 3.60
N VAL A 94 -8.10 -0.20 3.40
CA VAL A 94 -7.27 1.00 3.45
C VAL A 94 -7.86 1.88 4.54
N ILE A 95 -7.19 1.91 5.69
CA ILE A 95 -7.77 2.46 6.92
C ILE A 95 -6.77 3.43 7.54
N SER A 96 -7.18 4.68 7.67
CA SER A 96 -6.40 5.66 8.41
C SER A 96 -6.42 5.36 9.90
N SER A 97 -5.29 5.56 10.59
CA SER A 97 -5.21 5.38 12.04
C SER A 97 -5.46 6.70 12.77
N SER A 98 -6.31 6.71 13.79
CA SER A 98 -6.48 7.81 14.74
C SER A 98 -5.88 7.46 16.10
N ARG A 99 -5.57 8.49 16.89
CA ARG A 99 -5.38 8.38 18.34
C ARG A 99 -6.48 9.17 19.01
N ASP A 100 -7.20 8.51 19.90
CA ASP A 100 -8.14 9.19 20.78
C ASP A 100 -7.42 9.64 22.04
N SER A 101 -7.66 10.88 22.44
CA SER A 101 -7.31 11.38 23.77
C SER A 101 -8.60 11.71 24.50
N SER A 102 -8.84 11.08 25.65
CA SER A 102 -9.99 11.37 26.51
C SER A 102 -9.52 12.12 27.76
N SER A 103 -10.19 13.21 28.09
CA SER A 103 -10.06 13.91 29.37
C SER A 103 -11.44 14.18 29.98
N ALA A 104 -11.47 14.68 31.21
CA ALA A 104 -12.72 15.07 31.88
C ALA A 104 -13.52 16.15 31.12
N GLN A 105 -12.88 16.83 30.15
CA GLN A 105 -13.47 17.87 29.30
C GLN A 105 -13.96 17.36 27.93
N GLY A 106 -13.82 16.06 27.63
CA GLY A 106 -14.33 15.43 26.42
C GLY A 106 -13.33 14.50 25.72
N THR A 107 -13.80 13.81 24.67
CA THR A 107 -12.96 12.98 23.80
C THR A 107 -12.57 13.77 22.56
N ARG A 108 -11.27 13.79 22.23
CA ARG A 108 -10.74 14.35 20.98
C ARG A 108 -10.12 13.24 20.16
N THR A 109 -10.64 13.02 18.97
CA THR A 109 -10.04 12.12 17.97
C THR A 109 -9.04 12.91 17.13
N ASN A 110 -7.76 12.56 17.18
CA ASN A 110 -6.73 13.12 16.31
C ASN A 110 -6.32 12.07 15.28
N LEU A 111 -6.41 12.38 13.99
CA LEU A 111 -5.92 11.47 12.95
C LEU A 111 -4.39 11.36 13.06
N SER A 112 -3.89 10.15 13.32
CA SER A 112 -2.46 9.91 13.55
C SER A 112 -1.71 9.66 12.25
N ARG A 113 -2.28 8.87 11.33
CA ARG A 113 -1.72 8.63 10.00
C ARG A 113 -2.82 8.40 9.00
N VAL A 114 -2.77 9.13 7.89
CA VAL A 114 -3.67 8.98 6.76
C VAL A 114 -3.19 7.80 5.91
N ALA A 115 -4.02 6.77 5.75
CA ALA A 115 -3.76 5.73 4.76
C ALA A 115 -4.08 6.27 3.38
N GLY A 116 -3.25 5.95 2.39
CA GLY A 116 -3.56 6.38 1.04
C GLY A 116 -2.95 5.59 -0.10
N LEU A 117 -3.64 5.70 -1.23
CA LEU A 117 -3.33 5.10 -2.51
C LEU A 117 -3.19 6.21 -3.54
N PHE A 118 -2.06 6.25 -4.23
CA PHE A 118 -1.72 7.36 -5.12
C PHE A 118 -1.25 6.86 -6.48
N VAL A 119 -1.74 7.50 -7.54
CA VAL A 119 -1.19 7.42 -8.90
C VAL A 119 -0.94 8.85 -9.39
N SER A 120 0.27 9.13 -9.88
CA SER A 120 0.68 10.52 -10.20
C SER A 120 0.87 10.81 -11.69
N GLY A 121 1.04 9.79 -12.53
CA GLY A 121 1.27 9.94 -13.97
C GLY A 121 0.06 10.50 -14.71
N ALA A 122 0.28 11.28 -15.76
CA ALA A 122 -0.78 11.96 -16.51
C ALA A 122 -1.84 11.00 -17.10
N GLN A 123 -1.40 9.82 -17.54
CA GLN A 123 -2.23 8.71 -18.05
C GLN A 123 -2.30 7.56 -17.04
N GLY A 124 -2.12 7.87 -15.76
CA GLY A 124 -1.97 6.88 -14.70
C GLY A 124 -3.22 6.02 -14.53
N THR A 125 -3.04 4.73 -14.25
CA THR A 125 -4.14 3.81 -14.02
C THR A 125 -4.12 3.26 -12.59
N MET A 126 -5.28 3.27 -11.93
CA MET A 126 -5.46 2.66 -10.62
C MET A 126 -6.55 1.60 -10.72
N GLY A 127 -6.23 0.36 -10.35
CA GLY A 127 -7.16 -0.75 -10.32
C GLY A 127 -7.11 -1.45 -8.97
N MET A 128 -8.27 -1.57 -8.33
CA MET A 128 -8.43 -2.31 -7.08
C MET A 128 -9.54 -3.34 -7.22
N SER A 129 -9.27 -4.58 -6.83
CA SER A 129 -10.25 -5.66 -6.91
C SER A 129 -10.18 -6.53 -5.65
N ALA A 130 -11.24 -6.50 -4.86
CA ALA A 130 -11.45 -7.37 -3.71
C ALA A 130 -12.45 -8.47 -4.07
N GLY A 131 -12.17 -9.72 -3.68
CA GLY A 131 -13.11 -10.82 -3.89
C GLY A 131 -14.39 -10.70 -3.06
N ASN A 132 -14.32 -10.04 -1.91
CA ASN A 132 -15.42 -9.78 -1.00
C ASN A 132 -15.63 -8.26 -0.88
N ASP A 133 -14.99 -7.60 0.08
CA ASP A 133 -15.26 -6.20 0.42
C ASP A 133 -14.03 -5.30 0.19
N LEU A 134 -14.28 -4.08 -0.26
CA LEU A 134 -13.31 -3.00 -0.35
C LEU A 134 -13.66 -1.93 0.69
N ASN A 135 -12.79 -1.75 1.69
CA ASN A 135 -13.00 -0.83 2.81
C ASN A 135 -12.00 0.32 2.76
N LEU A 136 -12.49 1.55 2.62
CA LEU A 136 -11.70 2.78 2.47
C LEU A 136 -11.96 3.79 3.61
N THR A 137 -11.79 3.35 4.87
CA THR A 137 -12.16 4.16 6.03
C THR A 137 -11.18 5.31 6.30
N GLY A 138 -11.63 6.54 6.04
CA GLY A 138 -10.82 7.75 6.22
C GLY A 138 -9.58 7.79 5.33
N ALA A 139 -9.56 6.97 4.27
CA ALA A 139 -8.43 6.84 3.36
C ALA A 139 -8.45 7.90 2.25
N GLN A 140 -7.27 8.19 1.71
CA GLN A 140 -7.15 8.97 0.48
C GLN A 140 -6.88 8.05 -0.71
N VAL A 141 -7.75 8.10 -1.72
CA VAL A 141 -7.57 7.38 -2.98
C VAL A 141 -7.50 8.42 -4.08
N VAL A 142 -6.31 8.63 -4.65
CA VAL A 142 -6.04 9.73 -5.57
C VAL A 142 -5.34 9.22 -6.82
N ASN A 143 -5.96 9.46 -7.97
CA ASN A 143 -5.29 9.39 -9.27
C ASN A 143 -5.22 10.80 -9.84
N ALA A 144 -4.01 11.37 -9.89
CA ALA A 144 -3.78 12.74 -10.34
C ALA A 144 -3.69 12.88 -11.88
N GLY A 145 -3.75 11.76 -12.62
CA GLY A 145 -3.68 11.76 -14.07
C GLY A 145 -4.93 12.37 -14.70
N LYS A 146 -4.76 13.48 -15.45
CA LYS A 146 -5.88 14.13 -16.17
C LYS A 146 -6.54 13.22 -17.21
N GLY A 147 -5.78 12.31 -17.81
CA GLY A 147 -6.29 11.24 -18.69
C GLY A 147 -6.20 9.86 -18.05
N GLY A 148 -6.07 9.81 -16.72
CA GLY A 148 -5.99 8.58 -15.96
C GLY A 148 -7.35 7.91 -15.75
N SER A 149 -7.31 6.66 -15.29
CA SER A 149 -8.51 5.90 -14.95
C SER A 149 -8.37 5.28 -13.57
N THR A 150 -9.47 5.27 -12.82
CA THR A 150 -9.57 4.59 -11.54
C THR A 150 -10.73 3.61 -11.60
N LEU A 151 -10.46 2.34 -11.29
CA LEU A 151 -11.46 1.29 -11.18
C LEU A 151 -11.36 0.65 -9.80
N LEU A 152 -12.48 0.67 -9.08
CA LEU A 152 -12.63 0.05 -7.76
C LEU A 152 -13.74 -1.00 -7.88
N GLU A 153 -13.39 -2.25 -7.59
CA GLU A 153 -14.30 -3.39 -7.67
C GLU A 153 -14.25 -4.19 -6.37
N ALA A 154 -15.41 -4.66 -5.94
CA ALA A 154 -15.57 -5.58 -4.83
C ALA A 154 -16.64 -6.60 -5.21
N GLY A 155 -16.43 -7.88 -4.84
CA GLY A 155 -17.42 -8.93 -5.11
C GLY A 155 -18.71 -8.77 -4.29
N LYS A 156 -18.67 -8.03 -3.18
CA LYS A 156 -19.80 -7.75 -2.30
C LYS A 156 -20.01 -6.24 -2.12
N ASN A 157 -19.23 -5.57 -1.26
CA ASN A 157 -19.47 -4.16 -0.92
C ASN A 157 -18.23 -3.29 -1.11
N ILE A 158 -18.47 -2.02 -1.43
CA ILE A 158 -17.49 -0.94 -1.35
C ILE A 158 -17.94 0.01 -0.23
N ASN A 159 -17.11 0.13 0.80
CA ASN A 159 -17.35 0.97 1.97
C ASN A 159 -16.38 2.17 1.92
N LEU A 160 -16.91 3.40 1.90
CA LEU A 160 -16.17 4.66 1.76
C LEU A 160 -16.25 5.51 3.03
#